data_AF-A0A3B0Z0F4-F1
#
_entry.id   AF-A0A3B0Z0F4-F1
#
_cell.length_a   1.000
_cell.length_b   1.000
_cell.length_c   1.000
_cell.angle_alpha   90.00
_cell.angle_beta   90.00
_cell.angle_gamma   90.00
#
_symmetry.space_group_name_H-M   'P 1'
#
loop_
_entity.id
_entity.type
_entity.pdbx_description
1 polymer ?
#
loop_
_entity_poly.entity_id
_entity_poly.type
_entity_poly.pdbx_seq_one_letter_code
_entity_poly.pdbx_strand_id
1 'polypeptide(L)' 'MLATVVFTAVMTLFILKLVGIALGGLRVSAEEEAQGLDISSHEERGYVNL' A
#
# COMPACT_ATOMS: atom_id res chain seq x y z
N MET A 1 -14.14 17.26 16.79
CA MET A 1 -12.84 17.38 16.09
C MET A 1 -11.73 16.60 16.79
N LEU A 2 -11.45 16.80 18.08
CA LEU A 2 -10.36 16.05 18.76
C LEU A 2 -10.61 14.53 18.78
N ALA A 3 -11.82 14.10 19.17
CA ALA A 3 -12.15 12.67 19.22
C ALA A 3 -12.00 11.97 17.86
N THR A 4 -12.41 12.62 16.77
CA THR A 4 -12.27 12.07 15.41
C THR A 4 -10.81 11.98 14.99
N VAL A 5 -9.99 13.00 15.28
CA VAL A 5 -8.55 12.98 14.98
C VAL A 5 -7.85 11.85 15.73
N VAL A 6 -8.12 11.71 17.03
CA VAL A 6 -7.51 10.67 17.87
C VAL A 6 -7.96 9.29 17.41
N PHE A 7 -9.26 9.09 17.17
CA PHE A 7 -9.79 7.82 16.70
C PHE A 7 -9.16 7.41 15.36
N THR A 8 -9.15 8.31 14.37
CA THR A 8 -8.54 8.02 13.06
C THR A 8 -7.05 7.67 13.20
N ALA A 9 -6.27 8.46 13.94
CA ALA A 9 -4.85 8.19 14.10
C ALA A 9 -4.59 6.82 14.78
N VAL A 10 -5.26 6.53 15.89
CA VAL A 10 -5.04 5.30 16.66
C VAL A 10 -5.53 4.08 15.90
N MET A 11 -6.76 4.13 15.36
CA MET A 11 -7.36 2.99 14.67
C MET A 11 -6.65 2.69 13.36
N THR A 12 -6.29 3.71 12.57
CA THR A 12 -5.54 3.49 11.33
C THR A 12 -4.20 2.85 11.62
N LEU A 13 -3.44 3.32 12.62
CA LEU A 13 -2.16 2.70 12.98
C LEU A 13 -2.33 1.27 13.50
N PHE A 14 -3.36 1.00 14.30
CA PHE A 14 -3.66 -0.34 14.80
C PHE A 14 -3.97 -1.31 13.65
N ILE A 15 -4.85 -0.92 12.72
CA ILE A 15 -5.24 -1.74 11.57
C ILE A 15 -4.05 -2.00 10.65
N LEU A 16 -3.28 -0.95 10.31
CA LEU A 16 -2.10 -1.09 9.45
C LEU A 16 -1.09 -2.07 10.05
N LYS A 17 -0.80 -1.97 11.35
CA LYS A 17 0.12 -2.91 12.02
C LYS A 17 -0.42 -4.34 11.99
N LEU A 18 -1.70 -4.52 12.32
CA LEU A 18 -2.31 -5.85 12.36
C LEU A 18 -2.29 -6.52 10.98
N VAL A 19 -2.72 -5.80 9.94
CA VAL A 19 -2.72 -6.31 8.56
C VAL A 19 -1.30 -6.55 8.05
N GLY A 20 -0.37 -5.62 8.32
CA GLY A 20 1.02 -5.76 7.89
C GLY A 20 1.71 -6.99 8.50
N ILE A 21 1.41 -7.31 9.76
CA ILE A 21 1.90 -8.55 10.39
C ILE A 21 1.21 -9.78 9.79
N ALA A 22 -0.11 -9.74 9.59
CA ALA A 22 -0.88 -10.87 9.09
C ALA A 22 -0.53 -11.25 7.63
N LEU A 23 -0.18 -10.26 6.80
CA LEU A 23 0.07 -10.45 5.37
C LEU A 23 1.57 -10.39 4.99
N GLY A 24 2.46 -10.20 5.96
CA GLY A 24 3.92 -10.13 5.71
C GLY A 24 4.41 -8.81 5.10
N GLY A 25 3.57 -7.78 5.08
CA GLY A 25 3.89 -6.46 4.53
C GLY A 25 2.63 -5.72 4.07
N LEU A 26 2.75 -4.41 3.84
CA LEU A 26 1.68 -3.57 3.28
C LEU A 26 2.07 -2.93 1.94
N ARG A 27 3.36 -2.87 1.62
CA ARG A 27 3.92 -2.26 0.42
C ARG A 27 4.74 -3.32 -0.30
N VAL A 28 4.73 -3.26 -1.63
CA VAL A 28 5.56 -4.10 -2.48
C VAL A 28 7.05 -3.83 -2.25
N SER A 29 7.91 -4.68 -2.81
CA SER A 29 9.35 -4.45 -2.75
C SER A 29 9.75 -3.18 -3.52
N ALA A 30 10.92 -2.61 -3.19
CA ALA A 30 11.43 -1.42 -3.88
C ALA A 30 11.70 -1.68 -5.38
N GLU A 31 12.03 -2.92 -5.75
CA GLU A 31 12.25 -3.32 -7.14
C GLU A 31 10.94 -3.34 -7.92
N GLU A 32 9.89 -3.96 -7.36
CA GLU A 32 8.55 -3.98 -7.98
C GLU A 32 7.96 -2.56 -8.09
N GLU A 33 8.21 -1.71 -7.09
CA GLU A 33 7.79 -0.31 -7.14
C GLU A 33 8.55 0.48 -8.23
N ALA A 34 9.85 0.21 -8.42
CA ALA A 34 10.63 0.84 -9.49
C ALA A 34 10.23 0.35 -10.89
N GLN A 35 9.86 -0.92 -11.02
CA GLN A 35 9.37 -1.51 -12.26
C GLN A 35 7.94 -1.01 -12.61
N GLY A 36 7.14 -0.72 -11.60
CA GLY A 36 5.77 -0.25 -11.71
C GLY A 36 4.74 -1.38 -11.58
N LEU A 37 3.69 -1.13 -10.79
CA LEU A 37 2.67 -2.12 -10.44
C LEU A 37 1.80 -2.58 -11.62
N ASP A 38 1.68 -1.76 -12.66
CA ASP A 38 1.01 -2.18 -13.89
C ASP A 38 1.73 -3.39 -14.49
N ILE A 39 3.06 -3.33 -14.54
CA ILE A 39 3.90 -4.41 -15.06
C ILE A 39 4.05 -5.54 -14.04
N SER A 40 4.36 -5.22 -12.78
CA SER A 40 4.75 -6.22 -11.77
C SER A 40 3.56 -6.96 -11.14
N SER A 41 2.36 -6.35 -11.11
CA SER A 41 1.18 -6.93 -10.46
C SER A 41 -0.02 -7.12 -11.37
N HIS A 42 -0.10 -6.39 -12.49
CA HIS A 42 -1.26 -6.43 -13.39
C HIS A 42 -0.89 -6.89 -14.82
N GLU A 43 0.37 -7.23 -15.09
CA GLU A 43 0.90 -7.64 -16.41
C GLU A 43 0.48 -6.71 -17.58
N GLU A 44 0.23 -5.45 -17.27
CA GLU A 44 -0.23 -4.42 -18.20
C GLU A 44 0.87 -3.40 -18.49
N ARG A 45 0.84 -2.80 -19.68
CA ARG A 45 1.62 -1.61 -20.01
C ARG A 45 0.67 -0.44 -20.25
N GLY A 46 0.63 0.51 -19.31
CA GLY A 46 -0.25 1.68 -19.40
C GLY A 46 0.01 2.60 -20.61
N TYR A 47 1.19 2.52 -21.22
CA TYR A 47 1.53 3.22 -22.47
C TYR A 47 2.14 2.24 -23.48
N VAL A 48 1.51 2.12 -24.64
CA VAL A 48 1.92 1.18 -25.71
C VAL A 48 2.57 1.91 -26.90
N ASN A 49 2.55 3.26 -26.93
CA ASN A 49 3.01 4.05 -28.08
C ASN A 49 3.71 5.37 -27.69
N LEU A 50 4.89 5.27 -27.07
CA LEU A 50 5.91 6.33 -27.13
C LEU A 50 7.18 5.75 -27.78
#